data_AF-A0A3N5EY66-F1
#
_entry.id   AF-A0A3N5EY66-F1
#
_cell.length_a   1.000
_cell.length_b   1.000
_cell.length_c   1.000
_cell.angle_alpha   90.00
_cell.angle_beta   90.00
_cell.angle_gamma   90.00
#
_symmetry.space_group_name_H-M   'P 1'
#
loop_
_entity.id
_entity.type
_entity.pdbx_description
1 polymer ?
#
loop_
_entity_poly.entity_id
_entity_poly.type
_entity_poly.pdbx_seq_one_letter_code
_entity_poly.pdbx_strand_id
1 'polypeptide(L)'
;MKDETDITDVFNIEAQNKKLSDEQKRARQQQIDDVKEILKLSAGRRYFWRLLGECGIFHSSFSPNSNQTAFNEGRREVGLGMLIDINAADFTVFAKMQNEYLSALNSKKQAKEAKDARPD
;
A
#
# COMPACT_ATOMS: atom_id res chain seq x y z
N MET A 1 -30.00 -35.92 30.66
CA MET A 1 -30.31 -35.57 29.26
C MET A 1 -28.98 -35.25 28.63
N LYS A 2 -28.45 -36.12 27.76
CA LYS A 2 -27.09 -35.97 27.22
C LYS A 2 -27.06 -34.81 26.25
N ASP A 3 -26.33 -33.77 26.62
CA ASP A 3 -25.89 -32.70 25.74
C ASP A 3 -24.68 -33.25 24.96
N GLU A 4 -24.96 -34.08 23.95
CA GLU A 4 -24.00 -34.44 22.91
C GLU A 4 -24.28 -33.47 21.75
N THR A 5 -23.65 -32.30 21.75
CA THR A 5 -23.45 -31.56 20.51
C THR A 5 -22.90 -32.55 19.49
N ASP A 6 -23.68 -32.84 18.45
CA ASP A 6 -23.37 -33.86 17.45
C ASP A 6 -21.95 -33.63 16.93
N ILE A 7 -21.09 -34.62 17.11
CA ILE A 7 -19.69 -34.59 16.67
C ILE A 7 -19.62 -34.25 15.17
N THR A 8 -20.65 -34.61 14.41
CA THR A 8 -20.83 -34.30 12.99
C THR A 8 -20.98 -32.80 12.72
N ASP A 9 -21.62 -32.05 13.62
CA ASP A 9 -21.77 -30.59 13.52
C ASP A 9 -20.44 -29.86 13.76
N VAL A 10 -19.64 -30.34 14.73
CA VAL A 10 -18.31 -29.79 15.02
C VAL A 10 -17.37 -29.97 13.82
N PHE A 11 -17.31 -31.17 13.24
CA PHE A 11 -16.51 -31.43 12.04
C PHE A 11 -16.95 -30.59 10.84
N ASN A 12 -18.25 -30.32 10.70
CA ASN A 12 -18.78 -29.49 9.61
C ASN A 12 -18.38 -28.00 9.79
N ILE A 13 -18.42 -27.49 11.02
CA ILE A 13 -17.99 -26.11 11.35
C ILE A 13 -16.49 -25.95 11.09
N GLU A 14 -15.65 -26.90 11.51
CA GLU A 14 -14.20 -26.86 11.26
C GLU A 14 -13.89 -26.89 9.75
N ALA A 15 -14.58 -27.74 9.00
CA ALA A 15 -14.43 -27.81 7.54
C ALA A 15 -14.86 -26.50 6.85
N GLN A 16 -15.95 -25.87 7.30
CA GLN A 16 -16.39 -24.57 6.80
C GLN A 16 -15.37 -23.46 7.13
N ASN A 17 -14.90 -23.39 8.38
CA ASN A 17 -13.89 -22.42 8.81
C ASN A 17 -12.59 -22.56 8.02
N LYS A 18 -12.15 -23.80 7.77
CA LYS A 18 -10.96 -24.07 6.95
C LYS A 18 -11.16 -23.57 5.51
N LYS A 19 -12.30 -23.87 4.88
CA LYS A 19 -12.61 -23.41 3.52
C LYS A 19 -12.61 -21.88 3.42
N LEU A 20 -13.23 -21.20 4.39
CA LEU A 20 -13.24 -19.73 4.46
C LEU A 20 -11.83 -19.17 4.61
N SER A 21 -10.99 -19.77 5.46
CA SER A 21 -9.59 -19.38 5.62
C SER A 21 -8.79 -19.55 4.32
N ASP A 22 -8.99 -20.66 3.61
CA ASP A 22 -8.29 -20.94 2.35
C ASP A 22 -8.75 -20.02 1.21
N GLU A 23 -10.02 -19.62 1.20
CA GLU A 23 -10.55 -18.60 0.28
C GLU A 23 -9.94 -17.22 0.57
N GLN A 24 -9.88 -16.80 1.83
CA GLN A 24 -9.25 -15.54 2.23
C GLN A 24 -7.77 -15.49 1.84
N LYS A 25 -7.02 -16.58 2.02
CA LYS A 25 -5.61 -16.66 1.61
C LYS A 25 -5.45 -16.53 0.10
N ARG A 26 -6.30 -17.19 -0.69
CA ARG A 26 -6.26 -17.09 -2.15
C ARG A 26 -6.60 -15.68 -2.62
N ALA A 27 -7.61 -15.05 -2.04
CA ALA A 27 -7.95 -13.66 -2.33
C ALA A 27 -6.80 -12.71 -1.99
N ARG A 28 -6.15 -12.91 -0.83
CA ARG A 28 -5.00 -12.11 -0.42
C ARG A 28 -3.81 -12.28 -1.37
N GLN A 29 -3.52 -13.51 -1.79
CA GLN A 29 -2.45 -13.78 -2.75
C GLN A 29 -2.72 -13.11 -4.10
N GLN A 30 -3.97 -13.19 -4.59
CA GLN A 30 -4.37 -12.52 -5.83
C GLN A 30 -4.13 -11.01 -5.76
N GLN A 31 -4.51 -10.36 -4.64
CA GLN A 31 -4.26 -8.93 -4.44
C GLN A 31 -2.78 -8.57 -4.50
N ILE A 32 -1.92 -9.39 -3.90
CA ILE A 32 -0.46 -9.19 -3.93
C ILE A 32 0.07 -9.35 -5.35
N ASP A 33 -0.39 -10.37 -6.07
CA ASP A 33 0.01 -10.63 -7.45
C ASP A 33 -0.43 -9.50 -8.39
N ASP A 34 -1.64 -8.97 -8.23
CA ASP A 34 -2.14 -7.82 -8.99
C ASP A 34 -1.26 -6.57 -8.77
N VAL A 35 -0.91 -6.29 -7.51
CA VAL A 35 0.00 -5.19 -7.18
C VAL A 35 1.37 -5.42 -7.81
N LYS A 36 1.89 -6.65 -7.76
CA LYS A 36 3.16 -7.02 -8.38
C LYS A 36 3.17 -6.76 -9.88
N GLU A 37 2.10 -7.11 -10.58
CA GLU A 37 1.97 -6.81 -12.02
C GLU A 37 1.98 -5.31 -12.30
N ILE A 38 1.25 -4.51 -11.52
CA ILE A 38 1.22 -3.05 -11.67
C ILE A 38 2.62 -2.45 -11.42
N LEU A 39 3.35 -2.94 -10.43
CA LEU A 39 4.68 -2.43 -10.06
C LEU A 39 5.77 -2.70 -11.11
N LYS A 40 5.55 -3.63 -12.05
CA LYS A 40 6.42 -3.80 -13.23
C LYS A 40 6.41 -2.54 -14.11
N LEU A 41 5.26 -1.85 -14.19
CA LEU A 41 5.08 -0.66 -15.01
C LEU A 41 5.65 0.59 -14.32
N SER A 42 6.40 1.40 -15.06
CA SER A 42 6.89 2.68 -14.54
C SER A 42 5.76 3.64 -14.17
N ALA A 43 4.64 3.59 -14.91
CA ALA A 43 3.44 4.36 -14.60
C ALA A 43 2.79 3.90 -13.28
N GLY A 44 2.75 2.59 -13.01
CA GLY A 44 2.23 2.04 -11.76
C GLY A 44 3.05 2.49 -10.55
N ARG A 45 4.37 2.45 -10.68
CA ARG A 45 5.30 2.99 -9.67
C ARG A 45 5.10 4.47 -9.39
N ARG A 46 4.96 5.30 -10.43
CA ARG A 46 4.64 6.74 -10.28
C ARG A 46 3.28 6.95 -9.60
N TYR A 47 2.30 6.12 -9.92
CA TYR A 47 0.95 6.19 -9.33
C TYR A 47 0.99 5.88 -7.83
N PHE A 48 1.57 4.75 -7.42
CA PHE A 48 1.69 4.38 -6.02
C PHE A 48 2.52 5.38 -5.22
N TRP A 49 3.66 5.83 -5.75
CA TRP A 49 4.48 6.83 -5.07
C TRP A 49 3.71 8.12 -4.77
N ARG A 50 2.91 8.59 -5.75
CA ARG A 50 2.04 9.76 -5.56
C ARG A 50 0.97 9.50 -4.50
N LEU A 51 0.29 8.35 -4.54
CA LEU A 51 -0.72 8.00 -3.53
C LEU A 51 -0.15 7.88 -2.12
N LEU A 52 1.03 7.27 -1.95
CA LEU A 52 1.71 7.19 -0.64
C LEU A 52 2.00 8.60 -0.09
N GLY A 53 2.41 9.53 -0.97
CA GLY A 53 2.58 10.94 -0.61
C GLY A 53 1.28 11.63 -0.22
N GLU A 54 0.21 11.40 -0.99
CA GLU A 54 -1.14 11.93 -0.72
C GLU A 54 -1.73 11.35 0.57
N CYS A 55 -1.45 10.10 0.92
CA CYS A 55 -1.89 9.49 2.18
C CYS A 55 -1.06 9.96 3.39
N GLY A 56 0.04 10.64 3.15
CA GLY A 56 0.92 11.16 4.19
C GLY A 56 1.83 10.16 4.85
N ILE A 57 2.31 9.20 4.08
CA ILE A 57 3.28 8.20 4.54
C ILE A 57 4.63 8.84 4.88
N PHE A 58 5.01 9.89 4.16
CA PHE A 58 6.33 10.52 4.27
C PHE A 58 6.37 11.75 5.19
N HIS A 59 5.29 12.07 5.90
CA HIS A 59 5.19 13.25 6.77
C HIS A 59 4.44 12.95 8.07
N SER A 60 4.56 13.87 9.03
CA SER A 60 3.84 13.77 10.29
C SER A 60 2.35 14.02 10.08
N SER A 61 1.52 13.17 10.69
CA SER A 61 0.06 13.31 10.73
C SER A 61 -0.41 14.33 11.78
N PHE A 62 0.46 14.67 12.74
CA PHE A 62 0.12 15.47 13.90
C PHE A 62 -0.34 16.87 13.51
N SER A 63 -1.41 17.30 14.17
CA SER A 63 -1.92 18.67 14.17
C SER A 63 -2.27 19.07 15.61
N PRO A 64 -2.11 20.35 15.99
CA PRO A 64 -2.63 20.85 17.26
C PRO A 64 -4.14 20.63 17.44
N ASN A 65 -4.88 20.43 16.35
CA ASN A 65 -6.27 19.99 16.39
C ASN A 65 -6.35 18.45 16.36
N SER A 66 -6.92 17.87 17.42
CA SER A 66 -7.08 16.42 17.56
C SER A 66 -7.93 15.78 16.46
N ASN A 67 -9.01 16.44 16.02
CA ASN A 67 -9.85 15.93 14.93
C ASN A 67 -9.10 15.91 13.59
N GLN A 68 -8.25 16.90 13.36
CA GLN A 68 -7.41 16.92 12.16
C GLN A 68 -6.35 15.81 12.20
N THR A 69 -5.76 15.55 13.37
CA THR A 69 -4.83 14.43 13.56
C THR A 69 -5.52 13.09 13.29
N ALA A 70 -6.72 12.88 13.86
CA ALA A 70 -7.49 11.66 13.63
C ALA A 70 -7.82 11.44 12.15
N PHE A 71 -8.20 12.51 11.43
CA PHE A 71 -8.43 12.44 9.99
C PHE A 71 -7.17 12.12 9.20
N ASN A 72 -6.03 12.74 9.56
CA ASN A 72 -4.74 12.49 8.91
C ASN A 72 -4.27 11.04 9.13
N GLU A 73 -4.46 10.51 10.35
CA GLU A 73 -4.15 9.11 10.65
C GLU A 73 -5.06 8.14 9.88
N GLY A 74 -6.36 8.45 9.74
CA GLY A 74 -7.26 7.65 8.90
C GLY A 74 -6.80 7.58 7.44
N ARG A 75 -6.30 8.69 6.88
CA ARG A 75 -5.70 8.70 5.54
C ARG A 75 -4.38 7.93 5.49
N ARG A 76 -3.55 8.08 6.52
CA ARG A 76 -2.26 7.39 6.62
C ARG A 76 -2.46 5.87 6.68
N GLU A 77 -3.45 5.39 7.40
CA GLU A 77 -3.77 3.97 7.51
C GLU A 77 -4.05 3.32 6.15
N VAL A 78 -4.79 4.01 5.27
CA VAL A 78 -5.00 3.57 3.89
C VAL A 78 -3.68 3.46 3.13
N GLY A 79 -2.80 4.44 3.28
CA GLY A 79 -1.46 4.41 2.68
C GLY A 79 -0.56 3.31 3.26
N LEU A 80 -0.69 2.99 4.55
CA LEU A 80 0.07 1.92 5.20
C LEU A 80 -0.36 0.56 4.66
N GLY A 81 -1.67 0.35 4.45
CA GLY A 81 -2.19 -0.84 3.75
C GLY A 81 -1.56 -1.01 2.37
N MET A 82 -1.54 0.05 1.56
CA MET A 82 -0.88 0.02 0.25
C MET A 82 0.63 -0.29 0.36
N LEU A 83 1.32 0.29 1.34
CA LEU A 83 2.74 0.04 1.56
C LEU A 83 3.02 -1.42 1.94
N ILE A 84 2.15 -2.04 2.74
CA ILE A 84 2.22 -3.46 3.07
C ILE A 84 2.08 -4.29 1.80
N ASP A 85 1.11 -3.98 0.93
CA ASP A 85 0.90 -4.69 -0.33
C ASP A 85 2.10 -4.56 -1.27
N ILE A 86 2.66 -3.35 -1.39
CA ILE A 86 3.86 -3.09 -2.20
C ILE A 86 5.04 -3.93 -1.70
N ASN A 87 5.27 -3.96 -0.39
CA ASN A 87 6.37 -4.72 0.20
C ASN A 87 6.16 -6.24 0.09
N ALA A 88 4.93 -6.71 0.20
CA ALA A 88 4.58 -8.11 0.01
C ALA A 88 4.77 -8.55 -1.45
N ALA A 89 4.47 -7.67 -2.42
CA ALA A 89 4.66 -7.92 -3.84
C ALA A 89 6.14 -7.99 -4.23
N ASP A 90 6.94 -7.00 -3.78
CA ASP A 90 8.40 -6.95 -3.95
C ASP A 90 9.02 -5.88 -3.01
N PHE A 91 9.78 -6.32 -2.02
CA PHE A 91 10.42 -5.45 -1.03
C PHE A 91 11.45 -4.47 -1.62
N THR A 92 11.98 -4.73 -2.82
CA THR A 92 12.98 -3.86 -3.47
C THR A 92 12.34 -2.68 -4.21
N VAL A 93 11.05 -2.77 -4.53
CA VAL A 93 10.38 -1.77 -5.37
C VAL A 93 10.23 -0.42 -4.68
N PHE A 94 10.09 -0.39 -3.35
CA PHE A 94 10.05 0.87 -2.61
C PHE A 94 11.29 1.73 -2.88
N ALA A 95 12.49 1.14 -2.74
CA ALA A 95 13.75 1.83 -3.01
C ALA A 95 13.86 2.27 -4.48
N LYS A 96 13.38 1.43 -5.41
CA LYS A 96 13.33 1.77 -6.84
C LYS A 96 12.45 3.00 -7.10
N MET A 97 11.24 3.05 -6.52
CA MET A 97 10.34 4.18 -6.66
C MET A 97 10.92 5.47 -6.07
N GLN A 98 11.56 5.37 -4.91
CA GLN A 98 12.24 6.50 -4.28
C GLN A 98 13.34 7.06 -5.19
N ASN A 99 14.17 6.20 -5.76
CA ASN A 99 15.23 6.61 -6.68
C ASN A 99 14.66 7.27 -7.95
N GLU A 100 13.62 6.68 -8.55
CA GLU A 100 12.93 7.25 -9.71
C GLU A 100 12.38 8.65 -9.41
N TYR A 101 11.80 8.85 -8.23
CA TYR A 101 11.30 10.15 -7.77
C TYR A 101 12.44 11.17 -7.61
N LEU A 102 13.53 10.79 -6.94
CA LEU A 102 14.69 11.66 -6.73
C LEU A 102 15.34 12.07 -8.06
N SER A 103 15.52 11.11 -8.98
CA SER A 103 16.01 11.41 -10.33
C SER A 103 15.11 12.40 -11.05
N ALA A 104 13.78 12.23 -10.98
CA ALA A 104 12.83 13.15 -11.59
C ALA A 104 12.88 14.57 -10.98
N LEU A 105 13.09 14.70 -9.66
CA LEU A 105 13.29 16.00 -9.01
C LEU A 105 14.56 16.69 -9.50
N ASN A 106 15.66 15.96 -9.60
CA ASN A 106 16.93 16.49 -10.08
C ASN A 106 16.82 16.97 -11.53
N SER A 107 16.17 16.20 -12.40
CA SER A 107 15.93 16.63 -13.78
C SER A 107 15.08 17.89 -13.87
N LYS A 108 14.03 18.03 -13.03
CA LYS A 108 13.22 19.24 -12.97
C LYS A 108 14.02 20.45 -12.48
N LYS A 109 14.89 20.27 -11.49
CA LYS A 109 15.76 21.32 -10.95
C LYS A 109 16.73 21.83 -12.02
N GLN A 110 17.43 20.92 -12.70
CA GLN A 110 18.35 21.26 -13.80
C GLN A 110 17.62 21.98 -14.96
N ALA A 111 16.43 21.51 -15.32
CA ALA A 111 15.62 22.15 -16.36
C ALA A 111 15.18 23.57 -15.99
N LYS A 112 14.95 23.84 -14.70
CA LYS A 112 14.65 25.18 -14.19
C LYS A 112 15.89 26.07 -14.22
N GLU A 113 17.01 25.61 -13.70
CA GLU A 113 18.29 26.34 -13.71
C GLU A 113 18.73 26.70 -15.14
N ALA A 114 18.57 25.77 -16.10
CA ALA A 114 18.89 26.01 -17.50
C ALA A 114 17.94 26.98 -18.23
N LYS A 115 16.75 27.23 -17.68
CA LYS A 115 15.83 28.29 -18.15
C LYS A 115 16.23 29.62 -17.54
N ASP A 116 16.47 29.65 -16.22
CA ASP A 116 16.85 30.85 -15.50
C ASP A 116 18.23 31.39 -15.94
N ALA A 117 19.14 30.53 -16.40
CA ALA A 117 20.48 30.88 -16.88
C ALA A 117 20.54 31.33 -18.36
N ARG A 118 19.44 31.28 -19.10
CA ARG A 118 19.32 31.88 -20.44
C ARG A 118 18.58 33.21 -20.27
N PRO A 119 19.28 34.33 -20.02
CA PRO A 119 18.62 35.63 -20.09
C PRO A 119 18.20 35.84 -21.55
N ASP A 120 16.96 36.27 -21.73
CA ASP A 120 16.40 36.64 -23.03
C ASP A 120 17.27 37.66 -23.78
#